data_AF-A0AA95H863-F1
#
_entry.id   AF-A0AA95H863-F1
#
_cell.length_a   1.000
_cell.length_b   1.000
_cell.length_c   1.000
_cell.angle_alpha   90.00
_cell.angle_beta   90.00
_cell.angle_gamma   90.00
#
_symmetry.space_group_name_H-M   'P 1'
#
loop_
_entity.id
_entity.type
_entity.pdbx_description
1 polymer ?
#
loop_
_entity_poly.entity_id
_entity_poly.type
_entity_poly.pdbx_seq_one_letter_code
_entity_poly.pdbx_strand_id
1 'polypeptide(L)'
;MVKAIKYPRTPHLPWSPGASSDDVLLIDTQMFVGKQVVISEKMDGENTTLYTDRLHARSLDSRHHPSRTWVKQWHQTLAHEIPQGWRICGENLYAQHSVTYTQLSSYFYGFSLWNVQNICLSWAETCEWFALLGICTPPVLYQGLWDEALCRHLQIDTQVMEGYVVRLAERFAYADFAQSVAKWVRAQHVQTTQHWMFAEVVPNQLRGNNDE
;
A
#
# COMPACT_ATOMS: atom_id res chain seq x y z
N MET A 1 25.84 0.97 3.73
CA MET A 1 24.43 1.08 3.30
C MET A 1 23.60 0.10 4.11
N VAL A 2 22.43 0.52 4.60
CA VAL A 2 21.47 -0.40 5.24
C VAL A 2 20.95 -1.39 4.19
N LYS A 3 20.76 -2.67 4.54
CA LYS A 3 20.25 -3.69 3.62
C LYS A 3 18.81 -3.34 3.16
N ALA A 4 18.51 -3.54 1.87
CA ALA A 4 17.15 -3.41 1.36
C ALA A 4 16.22 -4.49 1.95
N ILE A 5 14.99 -4.12 2.29
CA ILE A 5 14.02 -4.97 2.99
C ILE A 5 12.76 -5.07 2.13
N LYS A 6 12.43 -6.29 1.73
CA LYS A 6 11.20 -6.61 0.99
C LYS A 6 9.96 -6.29 1.83
N TYR A 7 8.92 -5.72 1.24
CA TYR A 7 7.64 -5.57 1.96
C TYR A 7 6.96 -6.94 2.16
N PRO A 8 6.50 -7.30 3.38
CA PRO A 8 5.95 -8.63 3.66
C PRO A 8 4.62 -8.90 2.93
N ARG A 9 4.27 -10.18 2.73
CA ARG A 9 2.99 -10.54 2.10
C ARG A 9 1.88 -10.26 3.09
N THR A 10 0.92 -9.44 2.70
CA THR A 10 -0.26 -9.14 3.50
C THR A 10 -1.21 -10.33 3.48
N PRO A 11 -1.49 -10.95 4.64
CA PRO A 11 -2.49 -12.01 4.74
C PRO A 11 -3.88 -11.52 4.34
N HIS A 12 -4.69 -12.40 3.76
CA HIS A 12 -6.10 -12.16 3.49
C HIS A 12 -6.92 -12.32 4.78
N LEU A 13 -7.92 -11.46 4.95
CA LEU A 13 -8.97 -11.65 5.95
C LEU A 13 -9.76 -12.95 5.65
N PRO A 14 -10.33 -13.62 6.66
CA PRO A 14 -11.03 -14.90 6.48
C PRO A 14 -12.18 -14.86 5.46
N TRP A 15 -12.77 -13.68 5.24
CA TRP A 15 -13.87 -13.44 4.30
C TRP A 15 -13.44 -12.73 3.01
N SER A 16 -12.13 -12.67 2.70
CA SER A 16 -11.63 -12.10 1.46
C SER A 16 -11.89 -13.04 0.27
N PRO A 17 -12.69 -12.65 -0.72
CA PRO A 17 -13.04 -13.53 -1.84
C PRO A 17 -11.92 -13.70 -2.87
N GLY A 18 -10.97 -12.76 -2.96
CA GLY A 18 -9.86 -12.79 -3.91
C GLY A 18 -8.62 -13.59 -3.48
N ALA A 19 -8.69 -14.41 -2.43
CA ALA A 19 -7.56 -15.25 -2.02
C ALA A 19 -7.35 -16.42 -2.99
N SER A 20 -6.11 -16.65 -3.41
CA SER A 20 -5.70 -17.81 -4.21
C SER A 20 -5.04 -18.91 -3.36
N SER A 21 -4.73 -20.06 -3.95
CA SER A 21 -4.08 -21.18 -3.23
C SER A 21 -2.69 -20.84 -2.68
N ASP A 22 -2.01 -19.85 -3.26
CA ASP A 22 -0.65 -19.43 -2.86
C ASP A 22 -0.66 -18.27 -1.86
N ASP A 23 -1.85 -17.77 -1.51
CA ASP A 23 -2.04 -16.68 -0.56
C ASP A 23 -2.12 -17.18 0.88
N VAL A 24 -1.63 -16.35 1.80
CA VAL A 24 -1.80 -16.58 3.23
C VAL A 24 -3.19 -16.07 3.62
N LEU A 25 -4.07 -16.96 4.05
CA LEU A 25 -5.37 -16.62 4.61
C LEU A 25 -5.29 -16.67 6.14
N LEU A 26 -5.84 -15.67 6.81
CA LEU A 26 -6.01 -15.68 8.26
C LEU A 26 -7.13 -16.64 8.64
N ILE A 27 -6.95 -17.36 9.75
CA ILE A 27 -7.97 -18.26 10.30
C ILE A 27 -9.06 -17.43 10.99
N ASP A 28 -8.66 -16.42 11.76
CA ASP A 28 -9.53 -15.50 12.49
C ASP A 28 -8.92 -14.09 12.55
N THR A 29 -9.59 -13.19 13.27
CA THR A 29 -9.19 -11.78 13.44
C THR A 29 -8.84 -11.44 14.88
N GLN A 30 -8.55 -12.44 15.74
CA GLN A 30 -8.29 -12.23 17.17
C GLN A 30 -7.13 -11.26 17.43
N MET A 31 -6.16 -11.20 16.52
CA MET A 31 -5.04 -10.26 16.61
C MET A 31 -5.48 -8.78 16.60
N PHE A 32 -6.68 -8.45 16.13
CA PHE A 32 -7.22 -7.09 16.11
C PHE A 32 -8.18 -6.79 17.27
N VAL A 33 -8.73 -7.82 17.93
CA VAL A 33 -9.72 -7.65 19.00
C VAL A 33 -9.18 -6.77 20.13
N GLY A 34 -9.94 -5.73 20.50
CA GLY A 34 -9.56 -4.78 21.54
C GLY A 34 -8.47 -3.79 21.15
N LYS A 35 -8.05 -3.73 19.88
CA LYS A 35 -7.01 -2.83 19.40
C LYS A 35 -7.56 -1.74 18.48
N GLN A 36 -6.87 -0.61 18.44
CA GLN A 36 -7.11 0.44 17.45
C GLN A 36 -6.57 0.00 16.08
N VAL A 37 -7.40 0.14 15.05
CA VAL A 37 -7.09 -0.20 13.66
C VAL A 37 -7.34 0.99 12.74
N VAL A 38 -6.74 0.90 11.56
CA VAL A 38 -7.02 1.76 10.42
C VAL A 38 -7.36 0.86 9.24
N ILE A 39 -8.48 1.15 8.60
CA ILE A 39 -8.91 0.53 7.35
C ILE A 39 -8.78 1.56 6.26
N SER A 40 -7.95 1.28 5.26
CA SER A 40 -7.77 2.14 4.09
C SER A 40 -8.13 1.40 2.82
N GLU A 41 -8.43 2.14 1.76
CA GLU A 41 -8.50 1.59 0.41
C GLU A 41 -7.21 0.82 0.09
N LYS A 42 -7.37 -0.34 -0.54
CA LYS A 42 -6.28 -1.05 -1.17
C LYS A 42 -6.16 -0.54 -2.61
N MET A 43 -5.20 0.35 -2.83
CA MET A 43 -4.90 0.86 -4.17
C MET A 43 -4.29 -0.26 -5.04
N ASP A 44 -4.64 -0.27 -6.32
CA ASP A 44 -4.19 -1.28 -7.29
C ASP A 44 -3.06 -0.72 -8.17
N GLY A 45 -1.82 -1.06 -7.82
CA GLY A 45 -0.64 -0.66 -8.57
C GLY A 45 0.56 -1.54 -8.26
N GLU A 46 1.74 -0.91 -8.18
CA GLU A 46 2.98 -1.58 -7.83
C GLU A 46 3.55 -1.08 -6.51
N ASN A 47 3.53 -1.96 -5.51
CA ASN A 47 4.28 -1.78 -4.26
C ASN A 47 5.73 -1.33 -4.51
N THR A 48 6.07 -0.18 -3.93
CA THR A 48 7.37 0.47 -4.06
C THR A 48 7.87 0.93 -2.68
N THR A 49 9.12 0.63 -2.38
CA THR A 49 9.82 1.05 -1.16
C THR A 49 10.88 2.09 -1.51
N LEU A 50 10.86 3.20 -0.78
CA LEU A 50 11.78 4.34 -0.93
C LEU A 50 12.71 4.40 0.28
N TYR A 51 14.00 4.62 0.03
CA TYR A 51 15.05 4.90 1.01
C TYR A 51 15.69 6.24 0.68
N THR A 52 16.57 6.74 1.55
CA THR A 52 17.34 7.95 1.26
C THR A 52 18.23 7.83 0.01
N ASP A 53 18.70 6.63 -0.32
CA ASP A 53 19.73 6.40 -1.35
C ASP A 53 19.25 5.56 -2.55
N ARG A 54 18.06 4.98 -2.49
CA ARG A 54 17.51 4.09 -3.54
C ARG A 54 16.01 3.87 -3.40
N LEU A 55 15.44 3.20 -4.38
CA LEU A 55 14.11 2.60 -4.29
C LEU A 55 14.11 1.19 -4.88
N HIS A 56 13.09 0.40 -4.55
CA HIS A 56 12.85 -0.89 -5.19
C HIS A 56 11.34 -1.21 -5.21
N ALA A 57 10.90 -2.00 -6.19
CA ALA A 57 9.59 -2.62 -6.15
C ALA A 57 9.55 -3.68 -5.03
N ARG A 58 8.42 -4.33 -4.80
CA ARG A 58 8.33 -5.40 -3.79
C ARG A 58 9.43 -6.46 -3.90
N SER A 59 9.77 -6.90 -5.12
CA SER A 59 10.92 -7.79 -5.33
C SER A 59 12.20 -6.97 -5.45
N LEU A 60 13.26 -7.40 -4.76
CA LEU A 60 14.53 -6.68 -4.71
C LEU A 60 15.31 -6.76 -6.04
N ASP A 61 14.96 -7.74 -6.88
CA ASP A 61 15.56 -8.07 -8.16
C ASP A 61 14.69 -7.65 -9.37
N SER A 62 13.66 -6.82 -9.14
CA SER A 62 12.76 -6.39 -10.20
C SER A 62 13.50 -5.65 -11.31
N ARG A 63 13.39 -6.18 -12.55
CA ARG A 63 13.97 -5.58 -13.76
C ARG A 63 13.40 -4.19 -14.02
N HIS A 64 14.11 -3.37 -14.79
CA HIS A 64 13.60 -2.07 -15.24
C HIS A 64 12.21 -2.20 -15.89
N HIS A 65 11.30 -1.27 -15.57
CA HIS A 65 9.99 -1.16 -16.19
C HIS A 65 9.62 0.32 -16.37
N PRO A 66 9.09 0.76 -17.54
CA PRO A 66 8.80 2.17 -17.82
C PRO A 66 7.83 2.84 -16.82
N SER A 67 6.90 2.08 -16.24
CA SER A 67 5.96 2.60 -15.22
C SER A 67 6.65 3.11 -13.95
N ARG A 68 7.93 2.79 -13.74
CA ARG A 68 8.70 3.24 -12.58
C ARG A 68 9.48 4.52 -12.82
N THR A 69 9.49 5.05 -14.04
CA THR A 69 10.25 6.26 -14.38
C THR A 69 9.75 7.46 -13.55
N TRP A 70 8.44 7.64 -13.46
CA TRP A 70 7.85 8.74 -12.69
C TRP A 70 8.25 8.66 -11.21
N VAL A 71 8.06 7.51 -10.55
CA VAL A 71 8.36 7.39 -9.11
C VAL A 71 9.85 7.54 -8.82
N LYS A 72 10.74 7.16 -9.75
CA LYS A 72 12.19 7.42 -9.64
C LYS A 72 12.53 8.90 -9.69
N GLN A 73 11.95 9.63 -10.64
CA GLN A 73 12.18 11.07 -10.77
C GLN A 73 11.61 11.83 -9.57
N TRP A 74 10.39 11.50 -9.17
CA TRP A 74 9.76 12.08 -7.98
C TRP A 74 10.54 11.74 -6.69
N HIS A 75 10.98 10.50 -6.52
CA HIS A 75 11.80 10.11 -5.37
C HIS A 75 13.08 10.96 -5.25
N GLN A 76 13.74 11.31 -6.35
CA GLN A 76 14.95 12.15 -6.32
C GLN A 76 14.73 13.53 -5.70
N THR A 77 13.50 14.07 -5.74
CA THR A 77 13.21 15.39 -5.16
C THR A 77 13.07 15.35 -3.64
N LEU A 78 12.74 14.19 -3.05
CA LEU A 78 12.50 14.04 -1.61
C LEU A 78 13.44 13.05 -0.91
N ALA A 79 14.25 12.28 -1.64
CA ALA A 79 15.06 11.19 -1.08
C ALA A 79 15.94 11.64 0.10
N HIS A 80 16.53 12.83 0.00
CA HIS A 80 17.40 13.40 1.02
C HIS A 80 16.67 13.73 2.34
N GLU A 81 15.35 13.90 2.30
CA GLU A 81 14.50 14.14 3.48
C GLU A 81 14.16 12.84 4.22
N ILE A 82 14.34 11.67 3.59
CA ILE A 82 14.14 10.37 4.26
C ILE A 82 15.33 10.10 5.17
N PRO A 83 15.13 9.91 6.50
CA PRO A 83 16.24 9.65 7.41
C PRO A 83 17.01 8.37 7.04
N GLN A 84 18.32 8.35 7.33
CA GLN A 84 19.15 7.20 7.02
C GLN A 84 18.64 5.93 7.73
N GLY A 85 18.47 4.86 6.95
CA GLY A 85 17.97 3.57 7.44
C GLY A 85 16.46 3.49 7.60
N TRP A 86 15.73 4.58 7.40
CA TRP A 86 14.28 4.57 7.31
C TRP A 86 13.83 4.17 5.91
N ARG A 87 12.58 3.74 5.80
CA ARG A 87 11.95 3.44 4.51
C ARG A 87 10.47 3.78 4.50
N ILE A 88 10.03 4.31 3.38
CA ILE A 88 8.63 4.55 3.07
C ILE A 88 8.17 3.44 2.14
N CYS A 89 7.08 2.76 2.46
CA CYS A 89 6.43 1.83 1.54
C CYS A 89 5.09 2.41 1.11
N GLY A 90 4.84 2.37 -0.20
CA GLY A 90 3.63 2.87 -0.82
C GLY A 90 3.33 2.14 -2.12
N GLU A 91 2.28 2.58 -2.80
CA GLU A 91 1.84 2.04 -4.07
C GLU A 91 2.17 3.04 -5.19
N ASN A 92 2.91 2.59 -6.20
CA ASN A 92 3.11 3.31 -7.45
C ASN A 92 1.93 3.02 -8.38
N LEU A 93 1.12 4.04 -8.61
CA LEU A 93 -0.12 4.00 -9.39
C LEU A 93 0.07 4.65 -10.76
N TYR A 94 1.31 4.81 -11.25
CA TYR A 94 1.51 5.39 -12.58
C TYR A 94 0.83 4.56 -13.67
N ALA A 95 1.02 3.24 -13.70
CA ALA A 95 0.41 2.36 -14.69
C ALA A 95 -0.95 1.82 -14.21
N GLN A 96 -1.91 1.72 -15.14
CA GLN A 96 -3.17 1.03 -14.93
C GLN A 96 -2.94 -0.47 -14.73
N HIS A 97 -3.57 -1.03 -13.71
CA HIS A 97 -3.62 -2.46 -13.44
C HIS A 97 -5.04 -2.96 -13.71
N SER A 98 -5.73 -3.50 -12.71
CA SER A 98 -7.11 -4.00 -12.82
C SER A 98 -8.14 -2.93 -12.47
N VAL A 99 -7.72 -1.83 -11.87
CA VAL A 99 -8.51 -0.62 -11.60
C VAL A 99 -7.89 0.55 -12.38
N THR A 100 -8.74 1.29 -13.07
CA THR A 100 -8.38 2.55 -13.73
C THR A 100 -8.73 3.73 -12.83
N TYR A 101 -7.74 4.55 -12.52
CA TYR A 101 -7.91 5.76 -11.74
C TYR A 101 -7.86 7.00 -12.62
N THR A 102 -8.84 7.89 -12.48
CA THR A 102 -8.96 9.13 -13.27
C THR A 102 -8.78 10.43 -12.47
N GLN A 103 -8.65 10.32 -11.15
CA GLN A 103 -8.70 11.47 -10.22
C GLN A 103 -7.67 11.34 -9.07
N LEU A 104 -6.51 10.76 -9.34
CA LEU A 104 -5.45 10.60 -8.33
C LEU A 104 -4.87 11.96 -7.91
N SER A 105 -4.57 12.13 -6.63
CA SER A 105 -3.84 13.32 -6.13
C SER A 105 -2.34 13.23 -6.44
N SER A 106 -1.80 12.02 -6.62
CA SER A 106 -0.40 11.74 -6.93
C SER A 106 -0.29 10.36 -7.59
N TYR A 107 0.82 10.04 -8.26
CA TYR A 107 1.05 8.65 -8.70
C TYR A 107 1.68 7.77 -7.61
N PHE A 108 2.02 8.33 -6.44
CA PHE A 108 2.50 7.53 -5.31
C PHE A 108 1.69 7.82 -4.04
N TYR A 109 1.20 6.73 -3.42
CA TYR A 109 0.44 6.77 -2.18
C TYR A 109 1.14 5.94 -1.11
N GLY A 110 1.61 6.58 -0.04
CA GLY A 110 2.30 5.93 1.07
C GLY A 110 1.33 5.25 2.04
N PHE A 111 1.62 4.02 2.47
CA PHE A 111 0.78 3.29 3.45
C PHE A 111 1.55 2.81 4.69
N SER A 112 2.89 2.84 4.70
CA SER A 112 3.66 2.57 5.92
C SER A 112 5.03 3.24 5.90
N LEU A 113 5.50 3.61 7.09
CA LEU A 113 6.83 4.17 7.32
C LEU A 113 7.53 3.32 8.37
N TRP A 114 8.79 2.98 8.12
CA TRP A 114 9.57 2.10 8.99
C TRP A 114 10.88 2.76 9.36
N ASN A 115 11.22 2.69 10.65
CA ASN A 115 12.46 3.25 11.16
C ASN A 115 13.65 2.28 11.01
N VAL A 116 14.82 2.74 11.45
CA VAL A 116 16.08 1.97 11.40
C VAL A 116 16.07 0.71 12.27
N GLN A 117 15.22 0.64 13.30
CA GLN A 117 15.02 -0.55 14.13
C GLN A 117 14.04 -1.56 13.49
N ASN A 118 13.60 -1.32 12.25
CA ASN A 118 12.66 -2.17 11.54
C ASN A 118 11.27 -2.26 12.23
N ILE A 119 10.85 -1.15 12.83
CA ILE A 119 9.54 -0.97 13.45
C ILE A 119 8.69 -0.10 12.51
N CYS A 120 7.49 -0.57 12.18
CA CYS A 120 6.48 0.24 11.49
C CYS A 120 5.99 1.28 12.47
N LEU A 121 6.04 2.56 12.08
CA LEU A 121 5.51 3.63 12.90
C LEU A 121 3.98 3.51 13.05
N SER A 122 3.44 4.17 14.08
CA SER A 122 2.00 4.27 14.24
C SER A 122 1.40 4.97 13.03
N TRP A 123 0.11 4.79 12.81
CA TRP A 123 -0.58 5.47 11.72
C TRP A 123 -0.52 7.00 11.87
N ALA A 124 -0.70 7.51 13.09
CA ALA A 124 -0.60 8.94 13.38
C ALA A 124 0.76 9.52 12.97
N GLU A 125 1.86 8.91 13.43
CA GLU A 125 3.22 9.33 13.05
C GLU A 125 3.46 9.16 11.55
N THR A 126 2.93 8.10 10.94
CA THR A 126 3.03 7.87 9.49
C THR A 126 2.38 9.03 8.72
N CYS A 127 1.17 9.45 9.12
CA CYS A 127 0.46 10.58 8.53
C CYS A 127 1.21 11.91 8.74
N GLU A 128 1.77 12.15 9.93
CA GLU A 128 2.58 13.35 10.20
C GLU A 128 3.79 13.43 9.28
N TRP A 129 4.56 12.34 9.16
CA TRP A 129 5.70 12.27 8.25
C TRP A 129 5.29 12.42 6.79
N PHE A 130 4.20 11.80 6.38
CA PHE A 130 3.71 11.93 5.00
C PHE A 130 3.25 13.34 4.69
N ALA A 131 2.60 14.04 5.63
CA ALA A 131 2.26 15.45 5.47
C ALA A 131 3.51 16.32 5.30
N LEU A 132 4.56 16.09 6.11
CA LEU A 132 5.84 16.81 5.98
C LEU A 132 6.54 16.56 4.65
N LEU A 133 6.44 15.33 4.12
CA LEU A 133 7.09 14.92 2.88
C LEU A 133 6.22 15.16 1.62
N GLY A 134 4.99 15.69 1.77
CA GLY A 134 4.06 15.86 0.66
C GLY A 134 3.58 14.55 0.02
N ILE A 135 3.47 13.48 0.82
CA ILE A 135 3.03 12.14 0.38
C ILE A 135 1.56 11.94 0.73
N CYS A 136 0.75 11.54 -0.25
CA CYS A 136 -0.65 11.18 -0.01
C CYS A 136 -0.77 9.79 0.64
N THR A 137 -1.73 9.61 1.54
CA THR A 137 -2.15 8.28 2.02
C THR A 137 -3.30 7.74 1.18
N PRO A 138 -3.46 6.41 1.05
CA PRO A 138 -4.71 5.85 0.55
C PRO A 138 -5.90 6.37 1.34
N PRO A 139 -7.09 6.55 0.71
CA PRO A 139 -8.30 6.94 1.42
C PRO A 139 -8.55 6.07 2.66
N VAL A 140 -8.74 6.70 3.81
CA VAL A 140 -9.10 6.01 5.06
C VAL A 140 -10.60 5.81 5.08
N LEU A 141 -11.02 4.54 5.16
CA LEU A 141 -12.42 4.12 5.21
C LEU A 141 -12.93 4.07 6.66
N TYR A 142 -12.04 3.73 7.61
CA TYR A 142 -12.35 3.67 9.03
C TYR A 142 -11.09 3.80 9.88
N GLN A 143 -11.20 4.44 11.04
CA GLN A 143 -10.16 4.47 12.08
C GLN A 143 -10.82 4.44 13.46
N GLY A 144 -10.45 3.47 14.28
CA GLY A 144 -11.06 3.26 15.59
C GLY A 144 -10.82 1.86 16.13
N LEU A 145 -11.59 1.46 17.13
CA LEU A 145 -11.48 0.13 17.73
C LEU A 145 -11.89 -0.93 16.70
N TRP A 146 -11.23 -2.07 16.69
CA TRP A 146 -11.62 -3.18 15.81
C TRP A 146 -13.09 -3.55 15.99
N ASP A 147 -13.83 -3.50 14.89
CA ASP A 147 -15.20 -3.98 14.75
C ASP A 147 -15.27 -4.84 13.49
N GLU A 148 -15.32 -6.16 13.68
CA GLU A 148 -15.41 -7.10 12.56
C GLU A 148 -16.71 -6.94 11.78
N ALA A 149 -17.83 -6.64 12.46
CA ALA A 149 -19.10 -6.48 11.79
C ALA A 149 -19.06 -5.25 10.87
N LEU A 150 -18.51 -4.12 11.34
CA LEU A 150 -18.28 -2.94 10.50
C LEU A 150 -17.39 -3.29 9.31
N CYS A 151 -16.26 -3.95 9.55
CA CYS A 151 -15.29 -4.31 8.51
C CYS A 151 -15.90 -5.21 7.41
N ARG A 152 -16.76 -6.15 7.79
CA ARG A 152 -17.49 -7.02 6.85
C ARG A 152 -18.56 -6.29 6.04
N HIS A 153 -19.16 -5.24 6.58
CA HIS A 153 -20.25 -4.48 5.94
C HIS A 153 -19.78 -3.21 5.23
N LEU A 154 -18.47 -2.94 5.19
CA LEU A 154 -17.91 -1.85 4.39
C LEU A 154 -18.40 -1.96 2.95
N GLN A 155 -19.01 -0.89 2.45
CA GLN A 155 -19.49 -0.82 1.08
C GLN A 155 -18.29 -0.54 0.16
N ILE A 156 -17.87 -1.57 -0.57
CA ILE A 156 -16.75 -1.48 -1.52
C ILE A 156 -17.32 -1.51 -2.93
N ASP A 157 -17.20 -0.38 -3.65
CA ASP A 157 -17.48 -0.37 -5.08
C ASP A 157 -16.33 -1.03 -5.83
N THR A 158 -16.50 -2.33 -6.07
CA THR A 158 -15.52 -3.18 -6.75
C THR A 158 -15.23 -2.81 -8.21
N GLN A 159 -15.95 -1.84 -8.79
CA GLN A 159 -15.64 -1.29 -10.11
C GLN A 159 -14.47 -0.29 -10.07
N VAL A 160 -14.31 0.41 -8.95
CA VAL A 160 -13.32 1.48 -8.78
C VAL A 160 -12.34 1.23 -7.63
N MET A 161 -12.54 0.16 -6.87
CA MET A 161 -11.71 -0.21 -5.73
C MET A 161 -11.39 -1.71 -5.75
N GLU A 162 -10.11 -2.06 -5.58
CA GLU A 162 -9.69 -3.46 -5.48
C GLU A 162 -10.17 -4.11 -4.18
N GLY A 163 -10.12 -3.35 -3.09
CA GLY A 163 -10.51 -3.81 -1.77
C GLY A 163 -10.00 -2.87 -0.69
N TYR A 164 -9.70 -3.41 0.49
CA TYR A 164 -9.20 -2.63 1.61
C TYR A 164 -8.09 -3.35 2.38
N VAL A 165 -7.29 -2.57 3.09
CA VAL A 165 -6.25 -3.05 4.01
C VAL A 165 -6.63 -2.64 5.43
N VAL A 166 -6.57 -3.58 6.36
CA VAL A 166 -6.65 -3.33 7.80
C VAL A 166 -5.23 -3.36 8.35
N ARG A 167 -4.83 -2.35 9.11
CA ARG A 167 -3.60 -2.37 9.90
C ARG A 167 -3.86 -1.97 11.34
N LEU A 168 -3.02 -2.43 12.27
CA LEU A 168 -2.95 -1.81 13.60
C LEU A 168 -2.58 -0.33 13.45
N ALA A 169 -3.28 0.50 14.23
CA ALA A 169 -3.01 1.93 14.31
C ALA A 169 -1.69 2.19 15.07
N GLU A 170 -1.37 1.33 16.03
CA GLU A 170 -0.14 1.40 16.82
C GLU A 170 1.10 0.92 16.05
N ARG A 171 2.28 1.17 16.64
CA ARG A 171 3.55 0.66 16.14
C ARG A 171 3.61 -0.87 16.22
N PHE A 172 4.31 -1.50 15.29
CA PHE A 172 4.57 -2.94 15.35
C PHE A 172 5.92 -3.30 14.72
N ALA A 173 6.54 -4.37 15.20
CA ALA A 173 7.79 -4.86 14.64
C ALA A 173 7.54 -5.55 13.30
N TYR A 174 8.54 -5.54 12.42
CA TYR A 174 8.46 -6.23 11.13
C TYR A 174 8.14 -7.73 11.24
N ALA A 175 8.63 -8.38 12.30
CA ALA A 175 8.34 -9.79 12.57
C ALA A 175 6.85 -10.05 12.83
N ASP A 176 6.12 -9.04 13.33
CA ASP A 176 4.71 -9.14 13.70
C ASP A 176 3.77 -8.70 12.56
N PHE A 177 4.30 -8.46 11.35
CA PHE A 177 3.52 -7.91 10.24
C PHE A 177 2.26 -8.73 9.92
N ALA A 178 2.38 -10.06 9.87
CA ALA A 178 1.25 -10.94 9.57
C ALA A 178 0.17 -10.95 10.68
N GLN A 179 0.51 -10.47 11.88
CA GLN A 179 -0.42 -10.29 13.01
C GLN A 179 -0.89 -8.83 13.15
N SER A 180 -0.40 -7.94 12.29
CA SER A 180 -0.62 -6.49 12.39
C SER A 180 -1.31 -5.91 11.17
N VAL A 181 -1.32 -6.62 10.04
CA VAL A 181 -1.89 -6.15 8.78
C VAL A 181 -2.63 -7.30 8.10
N ALA A 182 -3.80 -7.02 7.56
CA ALA A 182 -4.61 -7.94 6.77
C ALA A 182 -5.25 -7.20 5.58
N LYS A 183 -5.71 -7.91 4.57
CA LYS A 183 -6.41 -7.31 3.42
C LYS A 183 -7.68 -8.06 3.07
N TRP A 184 -8.64 -7.34 2.52
CA TRP A 184 -9.75 -7.89 1.76
C TRP A 184 -9.59 -7.46 0.30
N VAL A 185 -9.75 -8.39 -0.62
CA VAL A 185 -9.62 -8.16 -2.07
C VAL A 185 -10.83 -8.80 -2.75
N ARG A 186 -11.44 -8.06 -3.69
CA ARG A 186 -12.58 -8.53 -4.49
C ARG A 186 -12.27 -9.83 -5.25
N ALA A 187 -13.31 -10.57 -5.60
CA ALA A 187 -13.17 -11.74 -6.47
C ALA A 187 -12.63 -11.34 -7.84
N GLN A 188 -11.92 -12.26 -8.51
CA GLN A 188 -11.47 -12.09 -9.90
C GLN A 188 -10.54 -10.88 -10.14
N HIS A 189 -9.77 -10.48 -9.13
CA HIS A 189 -8.77 -9.40 -9.27
C HIS A 189 -7.74 -9.66 -10.38
N VAL A 190 -7.44 -10.93 -10.71
CA VAL A 190 -6.55 -11.28 -11.84
C VAL A 190 -7.40 -11.88 -12.97
N GLN A 191 -7.87 -11.05 -13.90
CA GLN A 191 -8.69 -11.49 -15.04
C GLN A 191 -7.93 -11.60 -16.38
N THR A 192 -6.70 -11.10 -16.49
CA THR A 192 -5.94 -11.21 -17.75
C THR A 192 -4.79 -12.20 -17.62
N THR A 193 -4.77 -13.18 -18.52
CA THR A 193 -3.68 -14.16 -18.69
C THR A 193 -2.33 -13.52 -19.02
N GLN A 194 -2.31 -12.23 -19.36
CA GLN A 194 -1.12 -11.43 -19.55
C GLN A 194 -0.88 -10.58 -18.29
N HIS A 195 0.18 -10.91 -17.55
CA HIS A 195 0.64 -10.12 -16.41
C HIS A 195 0.85 -8.67 -16.88
N TRP A 196 0.37 -7.68 -16.12
CA TRP A 196 0.43 -6.25 -16.46
C TRP A 196 1.82 -5.75 -16.90
N MET A 197 2.90 -6.41 -16.48
CA MET A 197 4.28 -6.13 -16.87
C MET A 197 4.60 -6.40 -18.36
N PHE A 198 3.73 -7.11 -19.07
CA PHE A 198 3.89 -7.44 -20.50
C PHE A 198 2.85 -6.75 -21.38
N ALA A 199 1.97 -5.94 -20.81
CA ALA A 199 1.02 -5.12 -21.55
C ALA A 199 1.64 -3.75 -21.86
N GLU A 200 1.03 -3.02 -22.79
CA GLU A 200 1.36 -1.62 -23.00
C GLU A 200 1.07 -0.81 -21.73
N VAL A 201 1.99 0.08 -21.35
CA VAL A 201 1.83 0.91 -20.15
C VAL A 201 0.84 2.02 -20.45
N VAL A 202 -0.38 1.89 -19.93
CA VAL A 202 -1.39 2.96 -19.93
C VAL A 202 -1.30 3.73 -18.61
N PRO A 203 -0.99 5.04 -18.61
CA PRO A 203 -0.95 5.79 -17.37
C PRO A 203 -2.34 5.97 -16.74
N ASN A 204 -2.43 5.96 -15.41
CA ASN A 204 -3.57 6.52 -14.69
C ASN A 204 -3.61 8.05 -14.87
N GLN A 205 -4.69 8.71 -14.45
CA GLN A 205 -4.81 10.16 -14.54
C GLN A 205 -4.81 10.79 -13.15
N LEU A 206 -4.08 11.90 -13.04
CA LEU A 206 -4.17 12.79 -11.88
C LEU A 206 -5.45 13.61 -11.98
N ARG A 207 -5.99 14.03 -10.84
CA ARG A 207 -7.04 15.04 -10.76
C ARG A 207 -6.57 16.29 -11.52
N GLY A 208 -7.35 16.73 -12.51
CA GLY A 208 -7.06 17.97 -13.22
C GLY A 208 -7.12 19.15 -12.25
N ASN A 209 -6.13 20.03 -12.31
CA ASN A 209 -6.24 21.35 -11.68
C ASN A 209 -7.29 22.14 -12.48
N ASN A 210 -8.56 22.04 -12.11
CA ASN A 210 -9.56 23.02 -12.52
C ASN A 210 -9.42 24.24 -11.60
N ASP A 211 -8.26 24.89 -11.64
CA ASP A 211 -7.99 26.19 -11.03
C ASP A 211 -6.79 26.81 -11.79
N GLU A 212 -7.08 27.32 -13.00
CA GLU A 212 -6.72 28.66 -13.51
C GLU A 212 -7.37 28.90 -14.88
#